data_AF-A0A0L0UWW0-F1
#
_entry.id   AF-A0A0L0UWW0-F1
#
_cell.length_a   1.000
_cell.length_b   1.000
_cell.length_c   1.000
_cell.angle_alpha   90.00
_cell.angle_beta   90.00
_cell.angle_gamma   90.00
#
_symmetry.space_group_name_H-M   'P 1'
#
loop_
_entity.id
_entity.type
_entity.pdbx_description
1 polymer ?
#
loop_
_entity_poly.entity_id
_entity_poly.type
_entity_poly.pdbx_seq_one_letter_code
_entity_poly.pdbx_strand_id
1 'polypeptide(L)'
;MTLTGFVPTKRFECWVLNQILVIWQVRRALPCSRIEDPKLRAAFLYSNKDACLYSQRWSANETKQLYAGLRQQVFKELEDLDTTFMLIHNVWTTKGN
;
A
#
# COMPACT_ATOMS: atom_id res chain seq x y z
N MET A 1 -13.84 6.74 8.56
CA MET A 1 -12.69 7.60 8.88
C MET A 1 -12.83 8.89 8.07
N THR A 2 -13.39 9.93 8.69
CA THR A 2 -13.62 11.26 8.10
C THR A 2 -12.31 12.07 8.19
N LEU A 3 -11.75 12.45 7.04
CA LEU A 3 -10.56 13.30 6.94
C LEU A 3 -10.93 14.72 7.43
N THR A 4 -10.68 15.00 8.71
CA THR A 4 -10.85 16.31 9.31
C THR A 4 -9.47 16.93 9.56
N GLY A 5 -9.17 18.01 8.84
CA GLY A 5 -7.96 18.82 9.02
C GLY A 5 -7.06 18.86 7.79
N PHE A 6 -7.23 19.88 6.94
CA PHE A 6 -6.18 20.30 6.03
C PHE A 6 -5.07 20.96 6.87
N VAL A 7 -4.02 20.19 7.15
CA VAL A 7 -2.78 20.69 7.78
C VAL A 7 -2.08 21.63 6.79
N PRO A 8 -1.48 22.76 7.23
CA PRO A 8 -0.73 23.66 6.35
C PRO A 8 0.33 22.86 5.58
N THR A 9 0.36 23.03 4.26
CA THR A 9 1.17 22.21 3.36
C THR A 9 2.65 22.34 3.71
N LYS A 10 3.22 21.30 4.32
CA LYS A 10 4.64 20.98 4.18
C LYS A 10 4.98 20.98 2.68
N ARG A 11 6.24 21.27 2.33
CA ARG A 11 6.73 21.15 0.95
C ARG A 11 6.28 19.80 0.37
N PHE A 12 5.99 19.79 -0.93
CA PHE A 12 5.57 18.55 -1.60
C PHE A 12 6.65 17.48 -1.43
N GLU A 13 6.27 16.36 -0.82
CA GLU A 13 7.14 15.22 -0.60
C GLU A 13 6.72 14.07 -1.52
N CYS A 14 7.58 13.76 -2.49
CA CYS A 14 7.35 12.71 -3.47
C CYS A 14 7.20 11.32 -2.82
N TRP A 15 7.92 11.08 -1.72
CA TRP A 15 7.78 9.85 -0.94
C TRP A 15 6.37 9.68 -0.35
N VAL A 16 5.79 10.75 0.21
CA VAL A 16 4.43 10.73 0.77
C VAL A 16 3.39 10.48 -0.31
N LEU A 17 3.53 11.09 -1.50
CA LEU A 17 2.67 10.78 -2.65
C LEU A 17 2.68 9.28 -2.97
N ASN A 18 3.86 8.67 -3.05
CA ASN A 18 3.99 7.26 -3.39
C ASN A 18 3.41 6.33 -2.32
N GLN A 19 3.52 6.68 -1.03
CA GLN A 19 2.83 5.93 0.03
C GLN A 19 1.30 5.99 -0.10
N ILE A 20 0.73 7.17 -0.41
CA ILE A 20 -0.71 7.30 -0.64
C ILE A 20 -1.15 6.43 -1.82
N LEU A 21 -0.36 6.39 -2.90
CA LEU A 21 -0.65 5.56 -4.06
C LEU A 21 -0.62 4.06 -3.74
N VAL A 22 0.34 3.60 -2.94
CA VAL A 22 0.37 2.20 -2.50
C VAL A 22 -0.85 1.85 -1.65
N ILE A 23 -1.24 2.72 -0.72
CA ILE A 23 -2.47 2.52 0.07
C ILE A 23 -3.70 2.46 -0.84
N TRP A 24 -3.77 3.32 -1.84
CA TRP A 24 -4.83 3.28 -2.85
C TRP A 24 -4.84 1.98 -3.65
N GLN A 25 -3.67 1.48 -4.07
CA GLN A 25 -3.52 0.20 -4.77
C GLN A 25 -4.05 -0.97 -3.92
N VAL A 26 -3.61 -1.06 -2.66
CA VAL A 26 -4.04 -2.11 -1.73
C VAL A 26 -5.55 -2.07 -1.51
N ARG A 27 -6.12 -0.88 -1.25
CA ARG A 27 -7.57 -0.72 -1.00
C ARG A 27 -8.44 -1.06 -2.19
N ARG A 28 -7.92 -0.91 -3.41
CA ARG A 28 -8.65 -1.19 -4.67
C ARG A 28 -8.25 -2.54 -5.28
N ALA A 29 -7.42 -3.33 -4.61
CA ALA A 29 -6.85 -4.58 -5.12
C ALA A 29 -6.19 -4.41 -6.52
N LEU A 30 -5.53 -3.28 -6.74
CA LEU A 30 -4.91 -2.97 -8.02
C LEU A 30 -3.51 -3.61 -8.13
N PRO A 31 -3.10 -4.05 -9.33
CA PRO A 31 -1.74 -4.50 -9.56
C PRO A 31 -0.69 -3.43 -9.21
N CYS A 32 0.45 -3.85 -8.66
CA CYS A 32 1.58 -2.94 -8.42
C CYS A 32 2.08 -2.28 -9.72
N SER A 33 1.94 -2.95 -10.87
CA SER A 33 2.25 -2.40 -12.20
C SER A 33 1.44 -1.16 -12.56
N ARG A 34 0.30 -0.93 -11.90
CA ARG A 34 -0.59 0.19 -12.19
C ARG A 34 0.04 1.55 -11.93
N ILE A 35 1.08 1.63 -11.10
CA ILE A 35 1.83 2.86 -10.83
C ILE A 35 2.64 3.35 -12.04
N GLU A 36 2.89 2.47 -13.01
CA GLU A 36 3.62 2.77 -14.25
C GLU A 36 2.69 3.13 -15.41
N ASP A 37 1.37 3.23 -15.16
CA ASP A 37 0.39 3.64 -16.17
C ASP A 37 0.76 5.05 -16.74
N PRO A 38 0.88 5.20 -18.07
CA PRO A 38 1.30 6.46 -18.67
C PRO A 38 0.33 7.62 -18.40
N LYS A 39 -0.98 7.36 -18.34
CA LYS A 39 -1.99 8.40 -18.10
C LYS A 39 -1.94 8.85 -16.65
N LEU A 40 -1.74 7.91 -15.72
CA LEU A 40 -1.54 8.21 -14.31
C LEU A 40 -0.30 9.11 -14.13
N ARG A 41 0.83 8.74 -14.73
CA ARG A 41 2.06 9.54 -14.69
C ARG A 41 1.86 10.94 -15.27
N ALA A 42 1.22 11.03 -16.44
CA ALA A 42 0.91 12.32 -17.07
C ALA A 42 0.01 13.20 -16.19
N ALA A 43 -1.01 12.63 -15.54
CA ALA A 43 -1.90 13.37 -14.65
C ALA A 43 -1.15 13.98 -13.44
N PHE A 44 -0.23 13.22 -12.83
CA PHE A 44 0.58 13.73 -11.73
C PHE A 44 1.61 14.77 -12.18
N LEU A 45 2.31 14.53 -13.29
CA LEU A 45 3.26 15.49 -13.84
C LEU A 45 2.57 16.80 -14.26
N TYR A 46 1.35 16.73 -14.80
CA TYR A 46 0.54 17.89 -15.12
C TYR A 46 0.14 18.68 -13.86
N SER A 47 -0.22 17.96 -12.78
CA SER A 47 -0.67 18.57 -11.53
C SER A 47 0.48 19.16 -10.71
N ASN A 48 1.66 18.53 -10.75
CA ASN A 48 2.86 18.98 -10.07
C ASN A 48 4.12 18.46 -10.80
N LYS A 49 4.93 19.38 -11.29
CA LYS A 49 6.20 19.08 -11.97
C LYS A 49 7.21 18.31 -11.11
N ASP A 50 7.12 18.41 -9.79
CA ASP A 50 8.02 17.74 -8.85
C ASP A 50 7.51 16.32 -8.50
N ALA A 51 6.33 15.92 -8.99
CA ALA A 51 5.78 14.60 -8.77
C ALA A 51 6.52 13.53 -9.57
N CYS A 52 7.07 12.53 -8.88
CA CYS A 52 7.71 11.38 -9.49
C CYS A 52 7.07 10.09 -8.96
N LEU A 53 6.51 9.27 -9.84
CA LEU A 53 5.98 7.96 -9.46
C LEU A 53 7.10 6.94 -9.44
N TYR A 54 7.20 6.19 -8.35
CA TYR A 54 8.20 5.13 -8.20
C TYR A 54 7.85 3.90 -9.04
N SER A 55 8.80 2.98 -9.11
CA SER A 55 8.66 1.75 -9.91
C SER A 55 7.67 0.78 -9.28
N GLN A 56 7.15 -0.12 -10.10
CA GLN A 56 6.35 -1.26 -9.63
C GLN A 56 7.07 -2.06 -8.54
N ARG A 57 8.40 -2.25 -8.68
CA ARG A 57 9.21 -3.00 -7.70
C ARG A 57 9.19 -2.33 -6.33
N TRP A 58 9.27 -1.00 -6.30
CA TRP A 58 9.18 -0.25 -5.06
C TRP A 58 7.77 -0.36 -4.46
N SER A 59 6.72 -0.17 -5.27
CA SER A 59 5.32 -0.31 -4.84
C SER A 59 5.04 -1.70 -4.25
N ALA A 60 5.56 -2.76 -4.86
CA ALA A 60 5.43 -4.13 -4.35
C ALA A 60 6.15 -4.32 -3.01
N ASN A 61 7.35 -3.76 -2.85
CA ASN A 61 8.09 -3.82 -1.59
C ASN A 61 7.36 -3.05 -0.47
N GLU A 62 6.85 -1.87 -0.78
CA GLU A 62 6.08 -1.05 0.17
C GLU A 62 4.76 -1.74 0.57
N THR A 63 4.06 -2.32 -0.40
CA THR A 63 2.85 -3.13 -0.16
C THR A 63 3.14 -4.29 0.80
N LYS A 64 4.27 -4.98 0.61
CA LYS A 64 4.70 -6.06 1.50
C LYS A 64 4.97 -5.57 2.93
N GLN A 65 5.60 -4.40 3.08
CA GLN A 65 5.85 -3.81 4.41
C GLN A 65 4.54 -3.40 5.09
N LEU A 66 3.63 -2.74 4.37
CA LEU A 66 2.30 -2.37 4.88
C LEU A 66 1.53 -3.61 5.34
N TYR A 67 1.52 -4.68 4.54
CA TYR A 67 0.88 -5.93 4.91
C TYR A 67 1.50 -6.57 6.14
N ALA A 68 2.83 -6.57 6.25
CA ALA A 68 3.53 -7.12 7.42
C ALA A 68 3.14 -6.37 8.70
N GLY A 69 3.08 -5.04 8.66
CA GLY A 69 2.66 -4.22 9.81
C GLY A 69 1.21 -4.45 10.20
N LEU A 70 0.29 -4.48 9.22
CA LEU A 70 -1.12 -4.81 9.48
C LEU A 70 -1.28 -6.21 10.06
N ARG A 71 -0.55 -7.19 9.53
CA ARG A 71 -0.57 -8.56 10.03
C ARG A 71 -0.10 -8.63 11.48
N GLN A 72 1.01 -7.96 11.80
CA GLN A 72 1.52 -7.89 13.18
C GLN A 72 0.50 -7.28 14.14
N GLN A 73 -0.18 -6.21 13.72
CA GLN A 73 -1.23 -5.59 14.51
C GLN A 73 -2.40 -6.55 14.77
N VAL A 74 -2.88 -7.25 13.73
CA VAL A 74 -3.97 -8.23 13.88
C VAL A 74 -3.57 -9.35 14.84
N PHE A 75 -2.35 -9.90 14.74
CA PHE A 75 -1.90 -10.93 15.67
C PHE A 75 -1.79 -10.41 17.10
N LYS A 76 -1.29 -9.20 17.29
CA LYS A 76 -1.24 -8.58 18.61
C LYS A 76 -2.65 -8.43 19.22
N GLU A 77 -3.61 -7.93 18.44
CA GLU A 77 -4.99 -7.80 18.89
C GLU A 77 -5.63 -9.17 19.19
N LEU A 78 -5.30 -10.21 18.43
CA LEU A 78 -5.76 -11.57 18.70
C LEU A 78 -5.15 -12.15 19.98
N GLU A 79 -3.85 -11.94 20.22
CA GLU A 79 -3.18 -12.39 21.45
C GLU A 79 -3.72 -11.69 22.71
N ASP A 80 -4.13 -10.42 22.58
CA ASP A 80 -4.75 -9.66 23.68
C ASP A 80 -6.18 -10.12 23.99
N LEU A 81 -6.87 -10.77 23.04
CA LEU A 81 -8.18 -11.36 23.25
C LEU A 81 -7.98 -12.72 23.92
N ASP A 82 -8.33 -12.85 25.22
CA ASP A 82 -8.26 -14.07 26.05
C ASP A 82 -9.18 -15.21 25.55
N THR A 83 -8.95 -15.63 24.31
CA THR A 83 -9.77 -16.53 23.51
C THR A 83 -8.88 -17.41 22.66
N THR A 84 -9.25 -18.68 22.51
CA THR A 84 -8.53 -19.61 21.66
C THR A 84 -8.86 -19.35 20.18
N PHE A 85 -7.89 -18.85 19.42
CA PHE A 85 -7.94 -18.78 17.96
C PHE A 85 -7.05 -19.88 17.34
N MET A 86 -7.48 -20.46 16.22
CA MET A 86 -6.67 -21.39 15.43
C MET A 86 -6.28 -20.75 14.10
N LEU A 87 -4.99 -20.75 13.81
CA LEU A 87 -4.45 -20.29 12.54
C LEU A 87 -4.55 -21.40 11.49
N ILE A 88 -5.45 -21.24 10.52
CA ILE A 88 -5.56 -22.15 9.37
C ILE A 88 -4.65 -21.63 8.26
N HIS A 89 -3.54 -22.33 8.02
CA HIS A 89 -2.69 -22.06 6.86
C HIS A 89 -3.17 -22.84 5.65
N ASN A 90 -3.52 -22.13 4.58
CA ASN A 90 -3.74 -22.77 3.28
C ASN A 90 -2.38 -23.05 2.62
N VAL A 91 -2.12 -24.32 2.34
CA VAL A 91 -0.98 -24.77 1.53
C VAL A 91 -1.53 -25.22 0.18
N TRP A 92 -1.18 -24.50 -0.88
CA TRP A 92 -1.41 -24.95 -2.25
C TRP A 92 -0.08 -25.08 -2.98
N THR A 93 0.11 -26.20 -3.66
CA THR A 93 1.22 -26.39 -4.59
C THR A 93 0.76 -26.02 -5.99
N THR A 94 1.58 -25.28 -6.73
CA THR A 94 1.37 -25.10 -8.16
C THR A 94 1.86 -26.37 -8.86
N LYS A 95 1.03 -26.94 -9.73
CA LYS A 95 1.42 -28.10 -10.56
C LYS A 95 2.68 -27.75 -11.34
N GLY A 96 3.74 -28.53 -11.15
CA GLY A 96 5.01 -28.38 -11.86
C GLY A 96 4.81 -28.59 -13.36
N ASN A 97 5.43 -27.72 -14.15
CA ASN A 97 5.56 -27.86 -15.60
C ASN A 97 6.73 -28.79 -15.93
#